data_AF-A0A957V7D6-F1
#
_entry.id   AF-A0A957V7D6-F1
#
_cell.length_a   1.000
_cell.length_b   1.000
_cell.length_c   1.000
_cell.angle_alpha   90.00
_cell.angle_beta   90.00
_cell.angle_gamma   90.00
#
_symmetry.space_group_name_H-M   'P 1'
#
loop_
_entity.id
_entity.type
_entity.pdbx_description
1 polymer ?
#
loop_
_entity_poly.entity_id
_entity_poly.type
_entity_poly.pdbx_seq_one_letter_code
_entity_poly.pdbx_strand_id
1 'polypeptide(L)'
;MSLYAGPERFRYALWPLLAGAAGIVGLILTRRTRPAILWFWVGALAIVLLVQLDASLPLWQNVPFVRFIQFPWRLYGIIAFSIAILFGALFAGARLTSWSASWKPVVAAAALLALFAWLSIANLRPALLPNWEMTGEADINRIAMWQRGQVGYPLFGDYTLRTLSIDDRGLALSRPVEDPMRLPPIVAPESIEVRAENPVRYVLDVRAAEPWTLRLHRPYFPGWQVTQNGAPVPVAPGGVGGLVSAELPAGDYRVVVAFGDSTIRRAANWISIVALAIWLVWLLPWRRWWLDLLLVVVLAAAIGAYLAWLQSDGRFARYPLTTSAQFEEGIRLTGIDLPGMRYCTDDMIPLRLYWFTDRTPVTDYKTFLHVVTPDDAARVAQVDTMPFDGFNPMTRWEPGELVDYAQEVPLDGVAPGAYTLVLGLYDQETMQNLRVLDSAFVLPGDRVRLADL
;
A
#
# COMPACT_ATOMS: atom_id res chain seq x y z
N MET A 1 -17.36 8.85 -23.35
CA MET A 1 -16.77 8.03 -22.28
C MET A 1 -15.34 7.70 -22.69
N SER A 2 -14.35 8.50 -22.31
CA SER A 2 -12.96 8.19 -22.66
C SER A 2 -12.47 7.06 -21.75
N LEU A 3 -12.12 5.93 -22.35
CA LEU A 3 -11.14 5.03 -21.75
C LEU A 3 -9.89 5.90 -21.56
N TYR A 4 -9.41 6.00 -20.32
CA TYR A 4 -8.28 6.83 -19.91
C TYR A 4 -7.19 6.93 -21.00
N ALA A 5 -6.94 8.16 -21.43
CA ALA A 5 -5.96 8.53 -22.45
C ALA A 5 -5.00 9.57 -21.88
N GLY A 6 -4.50 9.32 -20.67
CA GLY A 6 -3.48 10.16 -20.05
C GLY A 6 -2.11 10.00 -20.73
N PRO A 7 -1.21 10.99 -20.58
CA PRO A 7 0.14 11.01 -21.19
C PRO A 7 1.08 9.90 -20.69
N GLU A 8 0.66 9.06 -19.74
CA GLU A 8 1.48 8.05 -19.08
C GLU A 8 1.32 6.61 -19.60
N ARG A 9 0.74 6.39 -20.79
CA ARG A 9 0.46 5.04 -21.35
C ARG A 9 1.67 4.12 -21.43
N PHE A 10 2.87 4.68 -21.57
CA PHE A 10 4.11 3.91 -21.71
C PHE A 10 5.10 4.23 -20.59
N ARG A 11 4.93 3.58 -19.45
CA ARG A 11 5.91 3.53 -18.37
C ARG A 11 6.43 2.10 -18.23
N TYR A 12 7.41 1.75 -19.07
CA TYR A 12 8.11 0.47 -18.97
C TYR A 12 9.57 0.71 -18.65
N ALA A 13 10.15 -0.12 -17.78
CA ALA A 13 11.54 0.03 -17.39
C ALA A 13 12.47 -0.18 -18.60
N LEU A 14 13.50 0.68 -18.72
CA LEU A 14 14.46 0.64 -19.83
C LEU A 14 15.25 -0.67 -19.86
N TRP A 15 15.64 -1.20 -18.70
CA TRP A 15 16.53 -2.37 -18.60
C TRP A 15 15.91 -3.66 -19.16
N PRO A 16 14.64 -4.02 -18.84
CA PRO A 16 13.94 -5.10 -19.55
C PRO A 16 13.94 -4.95 -21.07
N LEU A 17 13.72 -3.75 -21.61
CA LEU A 17 13.73 -3.53 -23.06
C LEU A 17 15.13 -3.80 -23.65
N LEU A 18 16.18 -3.35 -22.97
CA LEU A 18 17.56 -3.65 -23.37
C LEU A 18 17.86 -5.15 -23.34
N ALA A 19 17.34 -5.89 -22.35
CA ALA A 19 17.46 -7.35 -22.30
C ALA A 19 16.74 -8.03 -23.47
N GLY A 20 15.53 -7.59 -23.81
CA GLY A 20 14.79 -8.06 -24.98
C GLY A 20 15.54 -7.79 -26.29
N ALA A 21 16.07 -6.56 -26.45
CA ALA A 21 16.88 -6.17 -27.61
C ALA A 21 18.15 -7.03 -27.73
N ALA A 22 18.86 -7.26 -26.62
CA ALA A 22 20.01 -8.16 -26.60
C ALA A 22 19.62 -9.58 -27.06
N GLY A 23 18.50 -10.10 -26.57
CA GLY A 23 17.92 -11.37 -27.01
C GLY A 23 17.70 -11.45 -28.52
N ILE A 24 17.10 -10.41 -29.12
CA ILE A 24 16.86 -10.30 -30.56
C ILE A 24 18.19 -10.25 -31.33
N VAL A 25 19.16 -9.46 -30.88
CA VAL A 25 20.49 -9.38 -31.50
C VAL A 25 21.17 -10.75 -31.46
N GLY A 26 21.14 -11.45 -30.32
CA GLY A 26 21.71 -12.79 -30.22
C GLY A 26 21.00 -13.80 -31.11
N LEU A 27 19.68 -13.70 -31.28
CA LEU A 27 18.92 -14.54 -32.21
C LEU A 27 19.40 -14.35 -33.66
N ILE A 28 19.57 -13.10 -34.09
CA ILE A 28 20.04 -12.74 -35.45
C ILE A 28 21.47 -13.25 -35.67
N LEU A 29 22.36 -13.02 -34.71
CA LEU A 29 23.78 -13.37 -34.82
C LEU A 29 24.02 -14.89 -34.77
N THR A 30 23.24 -15.64 -33.99
CA THR A 30 23.48 -17.08 -33.77
C THR A 30 22.75 -18.02 -34.73
N ARG A 31 21.93 -17.50 -35.66
CA ARG A 31 21.22 -18.24 -36.73
C ARG A 31 20.65 -19.60 -36.27
N ARG A 32 19.89 -19.61 -35.17
CA ARG A 32 19.49 -20.86 -34.49
C ARG A 32 18.36 -21.64 -35.15
N THR A 33 18.34 -22.95 -34.86
CA THR A 33 17.47 -24.00 -35.41
C THR A 33 16.00 -23.97 -34.98
N ARG A 34 15.59 -23.06 -34.08
CA ARG A 34 14.18 -22.84 -33.69
C ARG A 34 13.71 -21.39 -33.95
N PRO A 35 13.82 -20.87 -35.19
CA PRO A 35 13.57 -19.46 -35.47
C PRO A 35 12.09 -19.10 -35.28
N ALA A 36 11.15 -19.97 -35.65
CA ALA A 36 9.72 -19.62 -35.68
C ALA A 36 9.16 -19.24 -34.29
N ILE A 37 9.47 -20.01 -33.24
CA ILE A 37 8.97 -19.73 -31.88
C ILE A 37 9.58 -18.44 -31.30
N LEU A 38 10.86 -18.19 -31.58
CA LEU A 38 11.52 -16.98 -31.08
C LEU A 38 11.04 -15.74 -31.84
N TRP A 39 10.87 -15.83 -33.16
CA TRP A 39 10.27 -14.75 -33.96
C TRP A 39 8.81 -14.49 -33.61
N PHE A 40 8.04 -15.51 -33.22
CA PHE A 40 6.71 -15.31 -32.64
C PHE A 40 6.77 -14.39 -31.42
N TRP A 41 7.71 -14.63 -30.50
CA TRP A 41 7.88 -13.77 -29.31
C TRP A 41 8.42 -12.38 -29.63
N VAL A 42 9.23 -12.23 -30.69
CA VAL A 42 9.59 -10.89 -31.22
C VAL A 42 8.35 -10.17 -31.73
N GLY A 43 7.50 -10.85 -32.49
CA GLY A 43 6.24 -10.30 -32.99
C GLY A 43 5.28 -9.92 -31.86
N ALA A 44 5.11 -10.79 -30.88
CA ALA A 44 4.30 -10.53 -29.69
C ALA A 44 4.81 -9.30 -28.93
N LEU A 45 6.11 -9.21 -28.68
CA LEU A 45 6.74 -8.06 -28.05
C LEU A 45 6.47 -6.76 -28.85
N ALA A 46 6.70 -6.79 -30.17
CA ALA A 46 6.49 -5.63 -31.04
C ALA A 46 5.03 -5.16 -31.08
N ILE A 47 4.08 -6.10 -31.22
CA ILE A 47 2.64 -5.80 -31.23
C ILE A 47 2.23 -5.16 -29.90
N VAL A 48 2.63 -5.76 -28.78
CA VAL A 48 2.23 -5.25 -27.48
C VAL A 48 2.83 -3.88 -27.21
N LEU A 49 4.08 -3.61 -27.63
CA LEU A 49 4.70 -2.29 -27.54
C LEU A 49 3.97 -1.25 -28.42
N LEU A 50 3.63 -1.60 -29.67
CA LEU A 50 2.93 -0.71 -30.59
C LEU A 50 1.55 -0.30 -30.07
N VAL A 51 0.85 -1.24 -29.44
CA VAL A 51 -0.49 -1.01 -28.87
C VAL A 51 -0.46 -0.06 -27.66
N GLN A 52 0.70 0.21 -27.06
CA GLN A 52 0.87 1.22 -25.99
C GLN A 52 0.97 2.65 -26.52
N LEU A 53 1.33 2.84 -27.79
CA LEU A 53 1.56 4.16 -28.37
C LEU A 53 0.25 4.90 -28.59
N ASP A 54 0.29 6.24 -28.57
CA ASP A 54 -0.88 7.09 -28.88
C ASP A 54 -1.44 6.85 -30.28
N ALA A 55 -0.59 6.43 -31.22
CA ALA A 55 -1.00 6.00 -32.55
C ALA A 55 -2.03 4.85 -32.54
N SER A 56 -2.06 4.05 -31.47
CA SER A 56 -3.02 2.96 -31.29
C SER A 56 -4.34 3.41 -30.64
N LEU A 57 -4.53 4.70 -30.33
CA LEU A 57 -5.76 5.21 -29.72
C LEU A 57 -7.05 4.83 -30.49
N PRO A 58 -7.09 4.86 -31.83
CA PRO A 58 -8.29 4.44 -32.56
C PRO A 58 -8.66 2.97 -32.31
N LEU A 59 -7.68 2.07 -32.10
CA LEU A 59 -7.93 0.68 -31.75
C LEU A 59 -8.66 0.57 -30.41
N TRP A 60 -8.18 1.31 -29.40
CA TRP A 60 -8.74 1.32 -28.04
C TRP A 60 -10.14 1.94 -27.97
N GLN A 61 -10.43 2.91 -28.84
CA GLN A 61 -11.73 3.59 -28.84
C GLN A 61 -12.80 2.82 -29.64
N ASN A 62 -12.41 2.18 -30.73
CA ASN A 62 -13.36 1.65 -31.72
C ASN A 62 -13.54 0.13 -31.69
N VAL A 63 -12.64 -0.64 -31.05
CA VAL A 63 -12.79 -2.10 -30.96
C VAL A 63 -13.58 -2.50 -29.70
N PRO A 64 -14.76 -3.14 -29.84
CA PRO A 64 -15.63 -3.45 -28.69
C PRO A 64 -14.98 -4.33 -27.62
N PHE A 65 -14.21 -5.34 -28.03
CA PHE A 65 -13.58 -6.32 -27.11
C PHE A 65 -12.41 -5.76 -26.32
N VAL A 66 -11.75 -4.72 -26.83
CA VAL A 66 -10.60 -4.10 -26.16
C VAL A 66 -11.01 -3.42 -24.84
N ARG A 67 -12.30 -3.11 -24.68
CA ARG A 67 -12.89 -2.57 -23.45
C ARG A 67 -12.77 -3.52 -22.24
N PHE A 68 -12.68 -4.83 -22.45
CA PHE A 68 -12.47 -5.81 -21.37
C PHE A 68 -11.03 -5.82 -20.85
N ILE A 69 -10.06 -5.46 -21.70
CA ILE A 69 -8.66 -5.26 -21.30
C ILE A 69 -8.56 -4.01 -20.42
N GLN A 70 -9.48 -3.05 -20.59
CA GLN A 70 -9.59 -1.75 -19.90
C GLN A 70 -8.41 -0.82 -20.18
N PHE A 71 -7.17 -1.31 -19.98
CA PHE A 71 -5.95 -0.54 -20.08
C PHE A 71 -4.84 -1.24 -20.88
N PRO A 72 -4.12 -0.51 -21.75
CA PRO A 72 -3.01 -1.05 -22.53
C PRO A 72 -1.91 -1.74 -21.71
N TRP A 73 -1.59 -1.21 -20.52
CA TRP A 73 -0.55 -1.75 -19.64
C TRP A 73 -0.88 -3.12 -19.04
N ARG A 74 -2.14 -3.59 -19.10
CA ARG A 74 -2.46 -4.98 -18.70
C ARG A 74 -1.74 -6.02 -19.56
N LEU A 75 -1.29 -5.64 -20.75
CA LEU A 75 -0.52 -6.50 -21.64
C LEU A 75 0.97 -6.58 -21.27
N TYR A 76 1.43 -5.83 -20.26
CA TYR A 76 2.84 -5.85 -19.82
C TYR A 76 3.32 -7.23 -19.34
N GLY A 77 2.42 -8.10 -18.89
CA GLY A 77 2.74 -9.51 -18.61
C GLY A 77 3.27 -10.24 -19.85
N ILE A 78 2.71 -9.96 -21.03
CA ILE A 78 3.16 -10.53 -22.30
C ILE A 78 4.54 -9.96 -22.67
N ILE A 79 4.77 -8.66 -22.46
CA ILE A 79 6.09 -8.03 -22.67
C ILE A 79 7.15 -8.74 -21.80
N ALA A 80 6.89 -8.85 -20.50
CA ALA A 80 7.82 -9.45 -19.54
C ALA A 80 8.14 -10.91 -19.91
N PHE A 81 7.12 -11.69 -20.24
CA PHE A 81 7.28 -13.09 -20.64
C PHE A 81 8.05 -13.23 -21.97
N SER A 82 7.73 -12.38 -22.96
CA SER A 82 8.44 -12.35 -24.25
C SER A 82 9.92 -12.02 -24.06
N ILE A 83 10.23 -11.01 -23.26
CA ILE A 83 11.61 -10.61 -22.92
C ILE A 83 12.34 -11.76 -22.23
N ALA A 84 11.72 -12.46 -21.27
CA ALA A 84 12.35 -13.58 -20.59
C ALA A 84 12.76 -14.70 -21.56
N ILE A 85 11.89 -15.05 -22.50
CA ILE A 85 12.18 -16.07 -23.53
C ILE A 85 13.27 -15.59 -24.48
N LEU A 86 13.18 -14.36 -24.99
CA LEU A 86 14.16 -13.79 -25.91
C LEU A 86 15.53 -13.64 -25.25
N PHE A 87 15.57 -13.23 -23.99
CA PHE A 87 16.79 -13.13 -23.21
C PHE A 87 17.42 -14.52 -23.00
N GLY A 88 16.63 -15.54 -22.66
CA GLY A 88 17.10 -16.93 -22.59
C GLY A 88 17.67 -17.45 -23.92
N ALA A 89 17.17 -16.94 -25.05
CA ALA A 89 17.71 -17.27 -26.37
C ALA A 89 19.15 -16.78 -26.56
N LEU A 90 19.68 -15.82 -25.79
CA LEU A 90 21.13 -15.53 -25.80
C LEU A 90 21.95 -16.77 -25.44
N PHE A 91 21.46 -17.56 -24.48
CA PHE A 91 22.24 -18.62 -23.84
C PHE A 91 21.99 -20.02 -24.41
N ALA A 92 20.83 -20.27 -25.02
CA ALA A 92 20.41 -21.62 -25.44
C ALA A 92 21.25 -22.32 -26.55
N GLY A 93 22.35 -21.73 -27.01
CA GLY A 93 23.22 -22.21 -28.09
C GLY A 93 24.70 -22.15 -27.74
N ALA A 94 25.03 -21.62 -26.56
CA ALA A 94 26.23 -22.11 -25.87
C ALA A 94 25.96 -23.59 -25.57
N ARG A 95 26.76 -24.50 -26.12
CA ARG A 95 26.71 -25.91 -25.70
C ARG A 95 27.15 -25.98 -24.23
N LEU A 96 26.21 -25.77 -23.31
CA LEU A 96 26.38 -26.01 -21.88
C LEU A 96 26.80 -27.46 -21.56
N THR A 97 26.65 -28.35 -22.54
CA THR A 97 27.03 -29.78 -22.48
C THR A 97 28.48 -30.08 -22.86
N SER A 98 29.27 -29.10 -23.33
CA SER A 98 30.65 -29.30 -23.79
C SER A 98 31.63 -28.47 -22.95
N TRP A 99 32.02 -29.00 -21.79
CA TRP A 99 32.85 -28.29 -20.79
C TRP A 99 34.31 -28.00 -21.19
N SER A 100 34.75 -28.34 -22.41
CA SER A 100 36.07 -27.91 -22.91
C SER A 100 36.09 -26.45 -23.37
N ALA A 101 34.94 -25.80 -23.56
CA ALA A 101 34.86 -24.43 -24.06
C ALA A 101 34.21 -23.48 -23.03
N SER A 102 35.06 -22.92 -22.15
CA SER A 102 34.90 -21.65 -21.41
C SER A 102 33.60 -21.42 -20.60
N TRP A 103 33.73 -21.39 -19.26
CA TRP A 103 32.73 -21.01 -18.23
C TRP A 103 32.21 -19.55 -18.31
N LYS A 104 32.82 -18.73 -19.16
CA LYS A 104 32.56 -17.30 -19.32
C LYS A 104 31.10 -16.92 -19.67
N PRO A 105 30.36 -17.62 -20.56
CA PRO A 105 28.99 -17.24 -20.89
C PRO A 105 28.00 -17.54 -19.75
N VAL A 106 28.27 -18.56 -18.94
CA VAL A 106 27.45 -18.88 -17.76
C VAL A 106 27.64 -17.80 -16.68
N VAL A 107 28.89 -17.40 -16.42
CA VAL A 107 29.17 -16.32 -15.48
C VAL A 107 28.65 -14.98 -15.99
N ALA A 108 28.73 -14.70 -17.29
CA ALA A 108 28.14 -13.50 -17.87
C ALA A 108 26.60 -13.50 -17.75
N ALA A 109 25.94 -14.64 -17.96
CA ALA A 109 24.50 -14.80 -17.76
C ALA A 109 24.11 -14.54 -16.31
N ALA A 110 24.82 -15.18 -15.37
CA ALA A 110 24.58 -15.03 -13.94
C ALA A 110 24.82 -13.59 -13.47
N ALA A 111 25.88 -12.94 -13.96
CA ALA A 111 26.17 -11.53 -13.66
C ALA A 111 25.11 -10.59 -14.21
N LEU A 112 24.61 -10.82 -15.43
CA LEU A 112 23.53 -10.03 -16.02
C LEU A 112 22.20 -10.23 -15.27
N LEU A 113 21.87 -11.47 -14.91
CA LEU A 113 20.68 -11.76 -14.09
C LEU A 113 20.78 -11.10 -12.72
N ALA A 114 21.94 -11.18 -12.06
CA ALA A 114 22.18 -10.53 -10.78
C ALA A 114 22.09 -9.00 -10.89
N LEU A 115 22.64 -8.42 -11.96
CA LEU A 115 22.55 -6.99 -12.25
C LEU A 115 21.09 -6.55 -12.49
N PHE A 116 20.32 -7.30 -13.27
CA PHE A 116 18.91 -6.97 -13.52
C PHE A 116 18.03 -7.16 -12.28
N ALA A 117 18.31 -8.19 -11.47
CA ALA A 117 17.68 -8.36 -10.17
C ALA A 117 18.01 -7.17 -9.25
N TRP A 118 19.29 -6.77 -9.18
CA TRP A 118 19.71 -5.59 -8.42
C TRP A 118 19.00 -4.31 -8.88
N LEU A 119 18.99 -4.01 -10.19
CA LEU A 119 18.34 -2.82 -10.73
C LEU A 119 16.82 -2.81 -10.50
N SER A 120 16.17 -3.98 -10.58
CA SER A 120 14.74 -4.12 -10.32
C SER A 120 14.43 -3.94 -8.83
N ILE A 121 15.22 -4.54 -7.94
CA ILE A 121 14.96 -4.51 -6.49
C ILE A 121 15.45 -3.19 -5.85
N ALA A 122 16.53 -2.58 -6.34
CA ALA A 122 17.00 -1.26 -5.86
C ALA A 122 15.99 -0.13 -6.10
N ASN A 123 15.13 -0.29 -7.09
CA ASN A 123 14.01 0.61 -7.37
C ASN A 123 12.69 0.15 -6.74
N LEU A 124 12.66 -1.00 -6.07
CA LEU A 124 11.49 -1.46 -5.35
C LEU A 124 11.36 -0.64 -4.07
N ARG A 125 10.58 0.44 -4.14
CA ARG A 125 10.27 1.32 -3.02
C ARG A 125 8.77 1.18 -2.69
N PRO A 126 8.34 0.09 -2.03
CA PRO A 126 6.93 -0.15 -1.73
C PRO A 126 6.30 0.97 -0.88
N ALA A 127 7.12 1.70 -0.10
CA ALA A 127 6.69 2.87 0.66
C ALA A 127 6.50 4.16 -0.15
N LEU A 128 6.98 4.18 -1.41
CA LEU A 128 6.77 5.26 -2.38
C LEU A 128 5.91 4.75 -3.52
N LEU A 129 4.78 4.12 -3.21
CA LEU A 129 3.65 4.06 -4.13
C LEU A 129 2.70 5.18 -3.70
N PRO A 130 2.97 6.46 -4.03
CA PRO A 130 2.07 7.54 -3.67
C PRO A 130 0.88 7.56 -4.65
N ASN A 131 0.77 6.52 -5.49
CA ASN A 131 0.06 6.51 -6.76
C ASN A 131 -1.45 6.70 -6.65
N TRP A 132 -2.03 6.62 -5.45
CA TRP A 132 -3.45 6.91 -5.24
C TRP A 132 -3.70 8.29 -4.62
N GLU A 133 -2.77 8.77 -3.80
CA GLU A 133 -2.85 10.09 -3.13
C GLU A 133 -2.31 11.21 -4.05
N MET A 134 -1.35 10.91 -4.94
CA MET A 134 -0.80 11.84 -5.95
C MET A 134 -1.60 11.94 -7.25
N THR A 135 -2.64 11.13 -7.44
CA THR A 135 -3.53 11.30 -8.60
C THR A 135 -4.43 12.50 -8.35
N GLY A 136 -4.06 13.63 -8.97
CA GLY A 136 -4.88 14.83 -8.95
C GLY A 136 -6.21 14.58 -9.65
N GLU A 137 -7.20 15.42 -9.40
CA GLU A 137 -8.51 15.33 -10.06
C GLU A 137 -8.40 15.46 -11.60
N ALA A 138 -7.31 16.09 -12.06
CA ALA A 138 -6.91 16.18 -13.47
C ALA A 138 -6.47 14.82 -14.07
N ASP A 139 -5.90 13.92 -13.27
CA ASP A 139 -5.46 12.60 -13.69
C ASP A 139 -6.60 11.59 -13.60
N ILE A 140 -7.34 11.60 -12.49
CA ILE A 140 -8.47 10.72 -12.25
C ILE A 140 -9.58 11.55 -11.61
N ASN A 141 -10.76 11.57 -12.23
CA ASN A 141 -11.92 12.22 -11.62
C ASN A 141 -12.34 11.43 -10.37
N ARG A 142 -11.85 11.86 -9.20
CA ARG A 142 -12.05 11.21 -7.89
C ARG A 142 -13.53 11.16 -7.53
N ILE A 143 -14.29 12.21 -7.84
CA ILE A 143 -15.75 12.23 -7.70
C ILE A 143 -16.40 11.11 -8.51
N ALA A 144 -15.97 10.90 -9.76
CA ALA A 144 -16.48 9.82 -10.59
C ALA A 144 -16.06 8.44 -10.08
N MET A 145 -14.91 8.30 -9.42
CA MET A 145 -14.52 7.04 -8.75
C MET A 145 -15.34 6.78 -7.50
N TRP A 146 -15.57 7.81 -6.69
CA TRP A 146 -16.44 7.76 -5.52
C TRP A 146 -17.86 7.35 -5.92
N GLN A 147 -18.44 8.01 -6.93
CA GLN A 147 -19.74 7.63 -7.52
C GLN A 147 -19.74 6.18 -8.04
N ARG A 148 -18.65 5.73 -8.68
CA ARG A 148 -18.53 4.34 -9.16
C ARG A 148 -18.46 3.33 -8.03
N GLY A 149 -17.75 3.65 -6.94
CA GLY A 149 -17.67 2.80 -5.75
C GLY A 149 -19.04 2.58 -5.11
N GLN A 150 -19.86 3.64 -5.04
CA GLN A 150 -21.21 3.56 -4.47
C GLN A 150 -22.19 2.72 -5.30
N VAL A 151 -22.01 2.64 -6.62
CA VAL A 151 -22.90 1.83 -7.50
C VAL A 151 -22.42 0.38 -7.68
N GLY A 152 -21.26 0.03 -7.11
CA GLY A 152 -20.66 -1.30 -7.23
C GLY A 152 -19.99 -1.45 -8.57
N TYR A 153 -18.65 -1.40 -8.57
CA TYR A 153 -17.86 -1.52 -9.79
C TYR A 153 -17.04 -2.81 -9.70
N PRO A 154 -17.13 -3.74 -10.67
CA PRO A 154 -16.55 -5.09 -10.54
C PRO A 154 -15.08 -5.15 -10.13
N LEU A 155 -14.28 -4.14 -10.48
CA LEU A 155 -12.88 -4.01 -10.04
C LEU A 155 -12.71 -3.96 -8.51
N PHE A 156 -13.71 -3.52 -7.76
CA PHE A 156 -13.68 -3.45 -6.30
C PHE A 156 -14.12 -4.76 -5.63
N GLY A 157 -14.83 -5.65 -6.36
CA GLY A 157 -15.28 -6.94 -5.86
C GLY A 157 -14.26 -8.09 -6.00
N ASP A 158 -13.34 -7.98 -6.97
CA ASP A 158 -12.38 -9.04 -7.32
C ASP A 158 -11.40 -9.38 -6.16
N TYR A 159 -11.24 -8.45 -5.22
CA TYR A 159 -10.34 -8.58 -4.06
C TYR A 159 -11.08 -8.51 -2.73
N THR A 160 -12.41 -8.64 -2.73
CA THR A 160 -13.20 -8.65 -1.49
C THR A 160 -12.80 -9.85 -0.63
N LEU A 161 -12.48 -9.58 0.61
CA LEU A 161 -12.03 -10.61 1.53
C LEU A 161 -13.20 -11.47 1.98
N ARG A 162 -12.96 -12.78 2.10
CA ARG A 162 -13.95 -13.75 2.59
C ARG A 162 -14.49 -13.40 3.98
N THR A 163 -13.72 -12.66 4.77
CA THR A 163 -14.09 -12.25 6.14
C THR A 163 -15.03 -11.05 6.18
N LEU A 164 -15.23 -10.36 5.06
CA LEU A 164 -16.12 -9.21 4.98
C LEU A 164 -17.58 -9.68 4.97
N SER A 165 -18.42 -9.07 5.82
CA SER A 165 -19.86 -9.40 5.91
C SER A 165 -20.74 -8.51 5.02
N ILE A 166 -20.14 -7.51 4.37
CA ILE A 166 -20.78 -6.58 3.44
C ILE A 166 -20.14 -6.69 2.06
N ASP A 167 -20.84 -6.21 1.03
CA ASP A 167 -20.24 -6.06 -0.30
C ASP A 167 -19.34 -4.82 -0.38
N ASP A 168 -18.67 -4.66 -1.51
CA ASP A 168 -17.79 -3.52 -1.82
C ASP A 168 -18.51 -2.16 -1.70
N ARG A 169 -19.79 -2.12 -2.11
CA ARG A 169 -20.64 -0.91 -1.96
C ARG A 169 -20.88 -0.57 -0.51
N GLY A 170 -21.15 -1.57 0.32
CA GLY A 170 -21.37 -1.39 1.76
C GLY A 170 -20.23 -0.66 2.46
N LEU A 171 -18.99 -0.73 1.95
CA LEU A 171 -17.85 -0.01 2.53
C LEU A 171 -17.94 1.51 2.32
N ALA A 172 -18.49 1.96 1.20
CA ALA A 172 -18.54 3.37 0.80
C ALA A 172 -19.89 4.07 1.06
N LEU A 173 -20.90 3.32 1.50
CA LEU A 173 -22.23 3.85 1.84
C LEU A 173 -22.33 4.11 3.33
N SER A 174 -23.04 5.17 3.72
CA SER A 174 -23.40 5.43 5.12
C SER A 174 -24.11 4.23 5.75
N ARG A 175 -23.86 3.98 7.03
CA ARG A 175 -24.56 2.94 7.81
C ARG A 175 -25.76 3.57 8.51
N PRO A 176 -26.99 3.06 8.32
CA PRO A 176 -28.16 3.59 9.04
C PRO A 176 -28.05 3.32 10.55
N VAL A 177 -28.72 4.16 11.35
CA VAL A 177 -28.70 4.03 12.82
C VAL A 177 -29.29 2.68 13.26
N GLU A 178 -30.36 2.25 12.62
CA GLU A 178 -31.12 1.02 12.89
C GLU A 178 -30.56 -0.21 12.13
N ASP A 179 -29.24 -0.27 11.93
CA ASP A 179 -28.58 -1.42 11.30
C ASP A 179 -28.49 -2.60 12.31
N PRO A 180 -29.08 -3.79 12.02
CA PRO A 180 -28.97 -4.95 12.89
C PRO A 180 -27.54 -5.46 13.07
N MET A 181 -26.60 -5.07 12.21
CA MET A 181 -25.17 -5.40 12.32
C MET A 181 -24.38 -4.38 13.14
N ARG A 182 -25.02 -3.32 13.68
CA ARG A 182 -24.36 -2.33 14.54
C ARG A 182 -23.94 -2.99 15.85
N LEU A 183 -22.65 -2.90 16.16
CA LEU A 183 -22.09 -3.45 17.38
C LEU A 183 -22.41 -2.55 18.60
N PRO A 184 -22.58 -3.12 19.80
CA PRO A 184 -22.80 -2.34 21.01
C PRO A 184 -21.54 -1.51 21.37
N PRO A 185 -21.71 -0.31 21.96
CA PRO A 185 -20.59 0.47 22.49
C PRO A 185 -19.74 -0.34 23.48
N ILE A 186 -18.45 -0.02 23.55
CA ILE A 186 -17.52 -0.57 24.53
C ILE A 186 -17.10 0.51 25.54
N VAL A 187 -16.55 0.09 26.67
CA VAL A 187 -15.83 1.02 27.56
C VAL A 187 -14.50 1.37 26.92
N ALA A 188 -14.31 2.65 26.59
CA ALA A 188 -13.08 3.13 26.01
C ALA A 188 -11.90 2.93 26.98
N PRO A 189 -10.72 2.48 26.50
CA PRO A 189 -9.51 2.59 27.29
C PRO A 189 -9.19 4.05 27.61
N GLU A 190 -8.62 4.28 28.80
CA GLU A 190 -8.23 5.60 29.30
C GLU A 190 -7.22 6.28 28.36
N SER A 191 -6.29 5.51 27.81
CA SER A 191 -5.34 5.98 26.80
C SER A 191 -4.98 4.89 25.79
N ILE A 192 -4.87 5.28 24.52
CA ILE A 192 -4.23 4.50 23.45
C ILE A 192 -3.26 5.46 22.77
N GLU A 193 -1.97 5.15 22.78
CA GLU A 193 -0.94 5.95 22.12
C GLU A 193 -0.25 5.12 21.05
N VAL A 194 -0.25 5.61 19.80
CA VAL A 194 0.48 4.95 18.69
C VAL A 194 1.96 5.36 18.78
N ARG A 195 2.81 4.46 19.25
CA ARG A 195 4.25 4.71 19.43
C ARG A 195 5.06 4.58 18.16
N ALA A 196 4.70 3.60 17.34
CA ALA A 196 5.34 3.36 16.06
C ALA A 196 4.36 2.66 15.12
N GLU A 197 4.36 3.05 13.86
CA GLU A 197 3.53 2.45 12.82
C GLU A 197 4.31 2.28 11.53
N ASN A 198 4.14 1.14 10.88
CA ASN A 198 4.40 0.97 9.46
C ASN A 198 3.24 0.15 8.86
N PRO A 199 3.15 0.00 7.53
CA PRO A 199 2.01 -0.64 6.88
C PRO A 199 1.67 -2.06 7.36
N VAL A 200 2.61 -2.74 8.01
CA VAL A 200 2.46 -4.12 8.50
C VAL A 200 2.67 -4.26 10.01
N ARG A 201 2.88 -3.16 10.76
CA ARG A 201 3.21 -3.24 12.20
C ARG A 201 2.78 -1.98 12.96
N TYR A 202 2.11 -2.18 14.08
CA TYR A 202 1.69 -1.15 15.03
C TYR A 202 2.22 -1.48 16.41
N VAL A 203 2.74 -0.46 17.09
CA VAL A 203 3.11 -0.51 18.51
C VAL A 203 2.24 0.50 19.24
N LEU A 204 1.43 0.01 20.17
CA LEU A 204 0.49 0.81 20.95
C LEU A 204 0.88 0.71 22.42
N ASP A 205 0.89 1.84 23.13
CA ASP A 205 0.86 1.86 24.59
C ASP A 205 -0.59 2.10 25.03
N VAL A 206 -1.12 1.20 25.86
CA VAL A 206 -2.54 1.16 26.23
C VAL A 206 -2.68 1.19 27.75
N ARG A 207 -3.65 1.99 28.23
CA ARG A 207 -4.17 1.90 29.60
C ARG A 207 -5.68 1.71 29.55
N ALA A 208 -6.16 0.61 30.12
CA ALA A 208 -7.58 0.25 30.13
C ALA A 208 -8.03 -0.16 31.54
N ALA A 209 -9.15 0.37 32.02
CA ALA A 209 -9.73 -0.03 33.29
C ALA A 209 -10.48 -1.38 33.22
N GLU A 210 -10.98 -1.73 32.04
CA GLU A 210 -11.77 -2.93 31.79
C GLU A 210 -11.25 -3.71 30.57
N PRO A 211 -11.57 -5.02 30.44
CA PRO A 211 -11.34 -5.75 29.20
C PRO A 211 -12.06 -5.09 28.02
N TRP A 212 -11.40 -5.06 26.87
CA TRP A 212 -11.90 -4.37 25.68
C TRP A 212 -11.41 -5.06 24.41
N THR A 213 -12.11 -4.82 23.30
CA THR A 213 -11.73 -5.34 21.99
C THR A 213 -10.97 -4.29 21.20
N LEU A 214 -9.74 -4.58 20.79
CA LEU A 214 -9.04 -3.81 19.76
C LEU A 214 -9.51 -4.28 18.39
N ARG A 215 -9.93 -3.35 17.52
CA ARG A 215 -10.15 -3.56 16.09
C ARG A 215 -9.20 -2.65 15.32
N LEU A 216 -8.15 -3.19 14.72
CA LEU A 216 -7.29 -2.38 13.86
C LEU A 216 -7.98 -2.18 12.51
N HIS A 217 -8.04 -0.95 11.97
CA HIS A 217 -8.58 -0.64 10.64
C HIS A 217 -7.72 -1.21 9.50
N ARG A 218 -7.54 -2.52 9.52
CA ARG A 218 -6.85 -3.34 8.53
C ARG A 218 -7.69 -4.59 8.39
N PRO A 219 -8.02 -5.00 7.16
CA PRO A 219 -8.86 -6.17 7.01
C PRO A 219 -8.05 -7.42 7.35
N TYR A 220 -8.72 -8.41 7.94
CA TYR A 220 -8.06 -9.60 8.42
C TYR A 220 -7.61 -10.49 7.26
N PHE A 221 -6.32 -10.83 7.27
CA PHE A 221 -5.71 -11.84 6.42
C PHE A 221 -4.86 -12.80 7.27
N PRO A 222 -4.81 -14.11 6.96
CA PRO A 222 -3.98 -15.05 7.72
C PRO A 222 -2.51 -14.61 7.75
N GLY A 223 -1.98 -14.39 8.96
CA GLY A 223 -0.60 -13.90 9.17
C GLY A 223 -0.50 -12.77 10.20
N TRP A 224 -1.60 -12.03 10.44
CA TRP A 224 -1.67 -11.09 11.55
C TRP A 224 -1.46 -11.78 12.89
N GLN A 225 -0.75 -11.11 13.78
CA GLN A 225 -0.41 -11.55 15.12
C GLN A 225 -0.55 -10.35 16.05
N VAL A 226 -1.09 -10.58 17.24
CA VAL A 226 -1.20 -9.58 18.30
C VAL A 226 -0.43 -10.10 19.51
N THR A 227 0.37 -9.25 20.12
CA THR A 227 1.03 -9.56 21.40
C THR A 227 0.75 -8.47 22.42
N GLN A 228 0.57 -8.87 23.67
CA GLN A 228 0.44 -8.00 24.84
C GLN A 228 1.68 -8.22 25.71
N ASN A 229 2.50 -7.18 25.91
CA ASN A 229 3.79 -7.28 26.61
C ASN A 229 4.66 -8.47 26.13
N GLY A 230 4.59 -8.78 24.83
CA GLY A 230 5.29 -9.89 24.18
C GLY A 230 4.58 -11.25 24.25
N ALA A 231 3.55 -11.42 25.07
CA ALA A 231 2.74 -12.64 25.10
C ALA A 231 1.71 -12.64 23.96
N PRO A 232 1.54 -13.74 23.21
CA PRO A 232 0.60 -13.80 22.10
C PRO A 232 -0.86 -13.74 22.56
N VAL A 233 -1.68 -13.00 21.83
CA VAL A 233 -3.13 -12.88 22.03
C VAL A 233 -3.84 -13.46 20.80
N PRO A 234 -4.93 -14.24 20.97
CA PRO A 234 -5.73 -14.71 19.86
C PRO A 234 -6.22 -13.56 18.98
N VAL A 235 -6.06 -13.71 17.67
CA VAL A 235 -6.49 -12.72 16.67
C VAL A 235 -7.46 -13.37 15.70
N ALA A 236 -8.52 -12.65 15.36
CA ALA A 236 -9.59 -13.12 14.49
C ALA A 236 -10.14 -11.95 13.65
N PRO A 237 -10.82 -12.24 12.53
CA PRO A 237 -11.66 -11.24 11.87
C PRO A 237 -12.80 -10.84 12.82
N GLY A 238 -13.01 -9.55 13.00
CA GLY A 238 -14.08 -9.01 13.84
C GLY A 238 -14.89 -7.93 13.13
N GLY A 239 -16.13 -7.78 13.61
CA GLY A 239 -17.08 -6.81 13.09
C GLY A 239 -17.50 -7.05 11.64
N VAL A 240 -18.26 -6.12 11.08
CA VAL A 240 -18.82 -6.23 9.72
C VAL A 240 -17.71 -6.12 8.68
N GLY A 241 -16.69 -5.30 8.98
CA GLY A 241 -15.49 -5.09 8.17
C GLY A 241 -14.54 -6.30 8.10
N GLY A 242 -14.74 -7.32 8.95
CA GLY A 242 -13.81 -8.45 9.05
C GLY A 242 -12.39 -7.99 9.40
N LEU A 243 -12.29 -7.01 10.30
CA LEU A 243 -11.05 -6.32 10.68
C LEU A 243 -10.17 -7.16 11.60
N VAL A 244 -8.87 -6.88 11.63
CA VAL A 244 -7.93 -7.51 12.57
C VAL A 244 -8.33 -7.16 14.00
N SER A 245 -8.83 -8.16 14.73
CA SER A 245 -9.43 -7.95 16.06
C SER A 245 -8.81 -8.86 17.12
N ALA A 246 -8.65 -8.34 18.34
CA ALA A 246 -8.16 -9.07 19.49
C ALA A 246 -8.82 -8.57 20.79
N GLU A 247 -9.18 -9.51 21.67
CA GLU A 247 -9.65 -9.19 23.02
C GLU A 247 -8.46 -8.95 23.94
N LEU A 248 -8.45 -7.80 24.60
CA LEU A 248 -7.37 -7.35 25.47
C LEU A 248 -7.88 -7.17 26.92
N PRO A 249 -7.09 -7.52 27.94
CA PRO A 249 -7.52 -7.38 29.33
C PRO A 249 -7.46 -5.93 29.82
N ALA A 250 -7.98 -5.69 31.02
CA ALA A 250 -7.67 -4.45 31.75
C ALA A 250 -6.18 -4.37 32.13
N GLY A 251 -5.64 -3.17 32.26
CA GLY A 251 -4.29 -2.89 32.74
C GLY A 251 -3.52 -1.86 31.91
N ASP A 252 -2.24 -1.71 32.23
CA ASP A 252 -1.25 -0.94 31.49
C ASP A 252 -0.31 -1.91 30.78
N TYR A 253 -0.27 -1.84 29.45
CA TYR A 253 0.55 -2.73 28.65
C TYR A 253 0.83 -2.17 27.26
N ARG A 254 1.87 -2.73 26.65
CA ARG A 254 2.19 -2.53 25.24
C ARG A 254 1.53 -3.59 24.38
N VAL A 255 0.83 -3.16 23.34
CA VAL A 255 0.28 -4.03 22.30
C VAL A 255 1.14 -3.90 21.05
N VAL A 256 1.53 -5.03 20.46
CA VAL A 256 2.14 -5.05 19.13
C VAL A 256 1.25 -5.86 18.20
N VAL A 257 0.74 -5.19 17.17
CA VAL A 257 -0.01 -5.83 16.08
C VAL A 257 0.93 -5.89 14.88
N ALA A 258 1.21 -7.08 14.35
CA ALA A 258 2.16 -7.25 13.25
C ALA A 258 1.68 -8.29 12.25
N PHE A 259 1.89 -8.03 10.96
CA PHE A 259 1.65 -8.99 9.89
C PHE A 259 2.91 -9.84 9.67
N GLY A 260 2.85 -11.09 10.12
CA GLY A 260 3.92 -12.05 9.99
C GLY A 260 3.69 -13.07 8.88
N ASP A 261 4.55 -14.09 8.86
CA ASP A 261 4.43 -15.19 7.91
C ASP A 261 3.35 -16.19 8.38
N SER A 262 2.39 -16.48 7.50
CA SER A 262 1.35 -17.47 7.79
C SER A 262 1.91 -18.90 7.75
N THR A 263 1.17 -19.88 8.25
CA THR A 263 1.55 -21.31 8.14
C THR A 263 1.70 -21.74 6.68
N ILE A 264 0.77 -21.32 5.81
CA ILE A 264 0.78 -21.62 4.38
C ILE A 264 1.96 -20.93 3.70
N ARG A 265 2.23 -19.65 4.00
CA ARG A 265 3.38 -18.94 3.44
C ARG A 265 4.70 -19.57 3.88
N ARG A 266 4.83 -19.96 5.15
CA ARG A 266 6.01 -20.71 5.64
C ARG A 266 6.20 -22.01 4.88
N ALA A 267 5.13 -22.78 4.67
CA ALA A 267 5.20 -24.02 3.89
C ALA A 267 5.60 -23.76 2.43
N ALA A 268 5.01 -22.76 1.78
CA ALA A 268 5.35 -22.36 0.42
C ALA A 268 6.81 -21.91 0.31
N ASN A 269 7.30 -21.12 1.27
CA ASN A 269 8.71 -20.71 1.36
C ASN A 269 9.63 -21.94 1.43
N TRP A 270 9.32 -22.92 2.27
CA TRP A 270 10.09 -24.17 2.33
C TRP A 270 10.04 -24.97 1.04
N ILE A 271 8.87 -25.08 0.39
CA ILE A 271 8.74 -25.75 -0.91
C ILE A 271 9.62 -25.06 -1.95
N SER A 272 9.59 -23.72 -2.00
CA SER A 272 10.44 -22.94 -2.92
C SER A 272 11.92 -23.11 -2.64
N ILE A 273 12.34 -23.11 -1.37
CA ILE A 273 13.74 -23.36 -0.98
C ILE A 273 14.19 -24.75 -1.40
N VAL A 274 13.37 -25.78 -1.13
CA VAL A 274 13.68 -27.17 -1.50
C VAL A 274 13.72 -27.33 -3.02
N ALA A 275 12.78 -26.76 -3.76
CA ALA A 275 12.76 -26.80 -5.21
C ALA A 275 13.99 -26.12 -5.82
N LEU A 276 14.38 -24.96 -5.28
CA LEU A 276 15.59 -24.26 -5.68
C LEU A 276 16.83 -25.10 -5.38
N ALA A 277 16.92 -25.70 -4.19
CA ALA A 277 18.04 -26.58 -3.82
C ALA A 277 18.17 -27.79 -4.76
N ILE A 278 17.05 -28.45 -5.08
CA ILE A 278 17.02 -29.55 -6.06
C ILE A 278 17.51 -29.07 -7.42
N TRP A 279 16.99 -27.94 -7.90
CA TRP A 279 17.36 -27.37 -9.20
C TRP A 279 18.86 -27.04 -9.27
N LEU A 280 19.39 -26.44 -8.21
CA LEU A 280 20.82 -26.12 -8.09
C LEU A 280 21.68 -27.38 -8.09
N VAL A 281 21.34 -28.39 -7.27
CA VAL A 281 22.02 -29.68 -7.25
C VAL A 281 22.03 -30.32 -8.64
N TRP A 282 20.93 -30.21 -9.38
CA TRP A 282 20.82 -30.73 -10.74
C TRP A 282 21.75 -30.01 -11.74
N LEU A 283 22.10 -28.76 -11.47
CA LEU A 283 23.06 -27.98 -12.27
C LEU A 283 24.52 -28.20 -11.86
N LEU A 284 24.79 -28.76 -10.67
CA LEU A 284 26.14 -28.95 -10.16
C LEU A 284 26.88 -30.05 -10.94
N PRO A 285 28.10 -29.78 -11.46
CA PRO A 285 29.00 -30.86 -11.86
C PRO A 285 29.35 -31.74 -10.68
N TRP A 286 29.32 -33.05 -10.90
CA TRP A 286 29.87 -34.01 -9.94
C TRP A 286 31.35 -33.75 -9.59
N ARG A 287 32.10 -32.99 -10.41
CA ARG A 287 33.56 -32.81 -10.30
C ARG A 287 34.02 -31.57 -9.51
N ARG A 288 33.17 -30.55 -9.30
CA ARG A 288 33.50 -29.29 -8.56
C ARG A 288 32.35 -28.72 -7.72
N TRP A 289 31.43 -29.58 -7.30
CA TRP A 289 30.19 -29.23 -6.60
C TRP A 289 30.35 -28.26 -5.42
N TRP A 290 31.49 -28.26 -4.71
CA TRP A 290 31.71 -27.40 -3.53
C TRP A 290 31.91 -25.91 -3.87
N LEU A 291 32.57 -25.56 -4.99
CA LEU A 291 32.76 -24.16 -5.40
C LEU A 291 31.46 -23.55 -5.90
N ASP A 292 30.72 -24.32 -6.68
CA ASP A 292 29.43 -23.91 -7.22
C ASP A 292 28.38 -23.82 -6.10
N LEU A 293 28.37 -24.76 -5.15
CA LEU A 293 27.56 -24.66 -3.93
C LEU A 293 27.92 -23.41 -3.12
N LEU A 294 29.21 -23.10 -2.97
CA LEU A 294 29.66 -21.91 -2.25
C LEU A 294 29.21 -20.62 -2.95
N LEU A 295 29.31 -20.52 -4.28
CA LEU A 295 28.81 -19.36 -5.04
C LEU A 295 27.30 -19.18 -4.85
N VAL A 296 26.53 -20.26 -4.91
CA VAL A 296 25.07 -20.21 -4.71
C VAL A 296 24.74 -19.78 -3.28
N VAL A 297 25.40 -20.36 -2.27
CA VAL A 297 25.18 -19.98 -0.87
C VAL A 297 25.53 -18.51 -0.66
N VAL A 298 26.61 -18.01 -1.23
CA VAL A 298 27.01 -16.59 -1.14
C VAL A 298 25.99 -15.69 -1.83
N LEU A 299 25.51 -16.03 -3.03
CA LEU A 299 24.47 -15.25 -3.72
C LEU A 299 23.15 -15.27 -2.96
N ALA A 300 22.71 -16.43 -2.46
CA ALA A 300 21.51 -16.57 -1.66
C ALA A 300 21.62 -15.80 -0.34
N ALA A 301 22.77 -15.85 0.34
CA ALA A 301 23.04 -15.08 1.54
C ALA A 301 23.08 -13.57 1.26
N ALA A 302 23.67 -13.14 0.14
CA ALA A 302 23.69 -11.73 -0.27
C ALA A 302 22.29 -11.20 -0.58
N ILE A 303 21.48 -11.98 -1.34
CA ILE A 303 20.08 -11.64 -1.62
C ILE A 303 19.27 -11.64 -0.32
N GLY A 304 19.43 -12.65 0.54
CA GLY A 304 18.75 -12.74 1.83
C GLY A 304 19.09 -11.59 2.77
N ALA A 305 20.38 -11.23 2.88
CA ALA A 305 20.84 -10.08 3.66
C ALA A 305 20.28 -8.75 3.10
N TYR A 306 20.23 -8.62 1.77
CA TYR A 306 19.67 -7.44 1.12
C TYR A 306 18.14 -7.34 1.32
N LEU A 307 17.41 -8.44 1.19
CA LEU A 307 15.97 -8.49 1.49
C LEU A 307 15.69 -8.20 2.96
N ALA A 308 16.48 -8.77 3.88
CA ALA A 308 16.39 -8.49 5.31
C ALA A 308 16.69 -7.01 5.63
N TRP A 309 17.66 -6.41 4.93
CA TRP A 309 17.95 -4.98 5.05
C TRP A 309 16.80 -4.11 4.53
N LEU A 310 16.19 -4.47 3.40
CA LEU A 310 14.99 -3.79 2.86
C LEU A 310 13.78 -3.90 3.80
N GLN A 311 13.65 -5.06 4.46
CA GLN A 311 12.56 -5.35 5.41
C GLN A 311 12.87 -4.91 6.84
N SER A 312 14.07 -4.38 7.13
CA SER A 312 14.41 -3.95 8.47
C SER A 312 13.49 -2.81 8.92
N ASP A 313 12.78 -3.04 10.02
CA ASP A 313 11.61 -2.29 10.52
C ASP A 313 11.83 -0.76 10.63
N GLY A 314 13.07 -0.28 10.62
CA GLY A 314 13.42 1.11 10.89
C GLY A 314 13.35 2.09 9.72
N ARG A 315 13.18 1.64 8.46
CA ARG A 315 13.18 2.56 7.31
C ARG A 315 11.83 3.22 7.01
N PHE A 316 10.75 2.63 7.51
CA PHE A 316 9.38 3.05 7.18
C PHE A 316 8.49 3.20 8.42
N ALA A 317 9.08 3.12 9.61
CA ALA A 317 8.36 3.38 10.84
C ALA A 317 8.11 4.89 10.97
N ARG A 318 6.84 5.26 11.06
CA ARG A 318 6.37 6.55 11.56
C ARG A 318 6.36 6.50 13.07
N TYR A 319 6.60 7.65 13.69
CA TYR A 319 6.59 7.83 15.15
C TYR A 319 5.60 8.95 15.48
N PRO A 320 4.30 8.63 15.55
CA PRO A 320 3.27 9.64 15.74
C PRO A 320 3.51 10.47 17.01
N LEU A 321 3.26 11.77 16.90
CA LEU A 321 3.17 12.68 18.02
C LEU A 321 1.91 12.34 18.83
N THR A 322 2.11 12.11 20.12
CA THR A 322 1.00 11.89 21.05
C THR A 322 0.19 13.18 21.17
N THR A 323 -1.07 13.12 20.74
CA THR A 323 -2.09 14.14 20.97
C THR A 323 -3.40 13.43 21.28
N SER A 324 -4.19 13.99 22.19
CA SER A 324 -5.47 13.40 22.59
C SER A 324 -6.55 14.47 22.53
N ALA A 325 -7.60 14.19 21.78
CA ALA A 325 -8.82 14.99 21.79
C ALA A 325 -10.03 14.06 21.71
N GLN A 326 -10.95 14.20 22.65
CA GLN A 326 -12.21 13.50 22.69
C GLN A 326 -13.31 14.40 22.15
N PHE A 327 -14.08 13.88 21.20
CA PHE A 327 -15.26 14.52 20.65
C PHE A 327 -16.51 13.81 21.16
N GLU A 328 -17.68 14.40 20.92
CA GLU A 328 -18.96 13.70 21.02
C GLU A 328 -19.00 12.44 20.11
N GLU A 329 -20.05 11.64 20.23
CA GLU A 329 -20.22 10.40 19.46
C GLU A 329 -19.12 9.34 19.66
N GLY A 330 -18.30 9.49 20.72
CA GLY A 330 -17.30 8.49 21.06
C GLY A 330 -16.03 8.53 20.22
N ILE A 331 -15.86 9.58 19.42
CA ILE A 331 -14.73 9.75 18.52
C ILE A 331 -13.56 10.37 19.29
N ARG A 332 -12.37 9.79 19.16
CA ARG A 332 -11.16 10.26 19.83
C ARG A 332 -9.99 10.33 18.86
N LEU A 333 -9.31 11.48 18.80
CA LEU A 333 -7.97 11.58 18.22
C LEU A 333 -6.96 11.02 19.23
N THR A 334 -6.10 10.11 18.80
CA THR A 334 -5.11 9.41 19.63
C THR A 334 -3.65 9.71 19.26
N GLY A 335 -3.44 10.37 18.12
CA GLY A 335 -2.13 10.79 17.66
C GLY A 335 -2.18 11.41 16.28
N ILE A 336 -1.08 12.05 15.90
CA ILE A 336 -0.85 12.56 14.55
C ILE A 336 0.57 12.21 14.10
N ASP A 337 0.77 11.92 12.82
CA ASP A 337 2.11 11.91 12.22
C ASP A 337 2.24 13.12 11.30
N LEU A 338 3.18 13.99 11.64
CA LEU A 338 3.48 15.24 10.95
C LEU A 338 5.00 15.27 10.68
N PRO A 339 5.45 15.02 9.43
CA PRO A 339 6.87 14.80 9.13
C PRO A 339 7.81 15.98 9.41
N GLY A 340 7.27 17.20 9.55
CA GLY A 340 8.05 18.40 9.85
C GLY A 340 7.17 19.53 10.37
N MET A 341 7.81 20.61 10.82
CA MET A 341 7.14 21.83 11.29
C MET A 341 7.53 23.03 10.44
N ARG A 342 7.99 22.79 9.20
CA ARG A 342 8.42 23.84 8.26
C ARG A 342 8.14 23.34 6.85
N TYR A 343 7.38 24.13 6.11
CA TYR A 343 6.93 23.81 4.76
C TYR A 343 7.21 25.01 3.86
N CYS A 344 7.45 24.78 2.56
CA CYS A 344 7.60 25.89 1.62
C CYS A 344 6.22 26.44 1.24
N THR A 345 6.21 27.64 0.67
CA THR A 345 5.01 28.16 0.00
C THR A 345 4.67 27.24 -1.17
N ASP A 346 3.37 27.01 -1.42
CA ASP A 346 2.86 26.10 -2.46
C ASP A 346 3.22 24.61 -2.26
N ASP A 347 3.75 24.21 -1.09
CA ASP A 347 3.85 22.80 -0.69
C ASP A 347 2.50 22.25 -0.19
N MET A 348 2.46 20.94 0.03
CA MET A 348 1.41 20.28 0.80
C MET A 348 1.92 19.93 2.20
N ILE A 349 1.07 20.06 3.22
CA ILE A 349 1.34 19.51 4.56
C ILE A 349 0.77 18.08 4.62
N PRO A 350 1.59 17.03 4.57
CA PRO A 350 1.12 15.66 4.76
C PRO A 350 0.89 15.42 6.25
N LEU A 351 -0.36 15.11 6.61
CA LEU A 351 -0.76 14.80 7.98
C LEU A 351 -1.46 13.44 8.01
N ARG A 352 -1.01 12.53 8.86
CA ARG A 352 -1.77 11.31 9.17
C ARG A 352 -2.42 11.45 10.53
N LEU A 353 -3.72 11.16 10.57
CA LEU A 353 -4.54 11.23 11.78
C LEU A 353 -4.79 9.81 12.29
N TYR A 354 -4.65 9.60 13.60
CA TYR A 354 -4.95 8.33 14.27
C TYR A 354 -6.17 8.51 15.15
N TRP A 355 -7.26 7.86 14.80
CA TRP A 355 -8.56 7.95 15.45
C TRP A 355 -8.90 6.65 16.17
N PHE A 356 -9.64 6.76 17.26
CA PHE A 356 -10.25 5.66 17.97
C PHE A 356 -11.73 5.95 18.17
N THR A 357 -12.58 4.92 18.16
CA THR A 357 -14.00 5.09 18.51
C THR A 357 -14.47 4.03 19.50
N ASP A 358 -15.20 4.43 20.55
CA ASP A 358 -15.77 3.52 21.56
C ASP A 358 -17.18 3.03 21.19
N ARG A 359 -17.81 3.70 20.22
CA ARG A 359 -19.12 3.39 19.64
C ARG A 359 -19.11 3.67 18.15
N THR A 360 -20.06 3.12 17.41
CA THR A 360 -20.29 3.58 16.03
C THR A 360 -20.87 5.00 16.06
N PRO A 361 -20.30 5.99 15.36
CA PRO A 361 -20.90 7.31 15.16
C PRO A 361 -22.25 7.21 14.42
N VAL A 362 -23.19 8.13 14.68
CA VAL A 362 -24.49 8.17 13.96
C VAL A 362 -24.50 9.05 12.72
N THR A 363 -23.47 9.89 12.54
CA THR A 363 -23.35 10.86 11.44
C THR A 363 -22.01 10.72 10.74
N ASP A 364 -21.99 10.94 9.43
CA ASP A 364 -20.77 10.98 8.63
C ASP A 364 -20.14 12.37 8.69
N TYR A 365 -19.38 12.62 9.76
CA TYR A 365 -18.70 13.91 9.93
C TYR A 365 -17.58 14.07 8.91
N LYS A 366 -17.45 15.30 8.41
CA LYS A 366 -16.26 15.75 7.69
C LYS A 366 -15.19 16.16 8.68
N THR A 367 -13.95 15.87 8.30
CA THR A 367 -12.76 16.35 9.01
C THR A 367 -12.23 17.57 8.28
N PHE A 368 -12.08 18.68 9.00
CA PHE A 368 -11.40 19.87 8.49
C PHE A 368 -10.03 20.03 9.14
N LEU A 369 -9.05 20.40 8.32
CA LEU A 369 -7.74 20.86 8.76
C LEU A 369 -7.57 22.28 8.25
N HIS A 370 -7.32 23.22 9.15
CA HIS A 370 -7.09 24.61 8.81
C HIS A 370 -5.68 25.04 9.24
N VAL A 371 -5.04 25.84 8.39
CA VAL A 371 -3.85 26.61 8.76
C VAL A 371 -4.33 28.02 9.06
N VAL A 372 -4.14 28.46 10.29
CA VAL A 372 -4.58 29.76 10.79
C VAL A 372 -3.40 30.59 11.26
N THR A 373 -3.55 31.91 11.30
CA THR A 373 -2.56 32.79 11.93
C THR A 373 -2.43 32.48 13.43
N PRO A 374 -1.29 32.79 14.08
CA PRO A 374 -1.08 32.44 15.49
C PRO A 374 -2.09 33.04 16.46
N ASP A 375 -2.71 34.16 16.08
CA ASP A 375 -3.79 34.85 16.80
C ASP A 375 -5.19 34.35 16.42
N ASP A 376 -5.29 33.34 15.56
CA ASP A 376 -6.53 32.75 15.03
C ASP A 376 -7.44 33.77 14.30
N ALA A 377 -6.86 34.90 13.85
CA ALA A 377 -7.60 35.98 13.18
C ALA A 377 -7.92 35.66 11.71
N ALA A 378 -7.09 34.86 11.04
CA ALA A 378 -7.28 34.50 9.64
C ALA A 378 -6.94 33.02 9.38
N ARG A 379 -7.81 32.36 8.60
CA ARG A 379 -7.55 31.05 8.00
C ARG A 379 -6.91 31.25 6.63
N VAL A 380 -5.66 30.83 6.48
CA VAL A 380 -4.86 31.04 5.25
C VAL A 380 -4.87 29.85 4.31
N ALA A 381 -5.08 28.64 4.84
CA ALA A 381 -5.27 27.43 4.05
C ALA A 381 -6.23 26.48 4.77
N GLN A 382 -6.85 25.57 4.01
CA GLN A 382 -7.78 24.58 4.54
C GLN A 382 -7.90 23.36 3.63
N VAL A 383 -8.34 22.25 4.22
CA VAL A 383 -8.88 21.10 3.51
C VAL A 383 -9.99 20.46 4.34
N ASP A 384 -11.10 20.14 3.69
CA ASP A 384 -12.31 19.59 4.32
C ASP A 384 -12.73 18.34 3.55
N THR A 385 -12.48 17.16 4.11
CA THR A 385 -12.82 15.89 3.45
C THR A 385 -13.59 14.95 4.36
N MET A 386 -14.33 14.05 3.74
CA MET A 386 -14.77 12.84 4.43
C MET A 386 -13.55 11.96 4.72
N PRO A 387 -13.53 11.18 5.82
CA PRO A 387 -12.50 10.17 6.03
C PRO A 387 -12.37 9.26 4.81
N PHE A 388 -11.12 8.95 4.43
CA PHE A 388 -10.80 8.15 3.23
C PHE A 388 -11.50 8.64 1.96
N ASP A 389 -11.68 9.95 1.79
CA ASP A 389 -12.40 10.54 0.65
C ASP A 389 -13.83 10.01 0.47
N GLY A 390 -14.46 9.56 1.56
CA GLY A 390 -15.79 8.98 1.56
C GLY A 390 -15.85 7.49 1.22
N PHE A 391 -14.71 6.81 1.06
CA PHE A 391 -14.66 5.35 0.90
C PHE A 391 -14.72 4.58 2.22
N ASN A 392 -14.68 5.29 3.36
CA ASN A 392 -14.95 4.73 4.67
C ASN A 392 -15.58 5.81 5.58
N PRO A 393 -16.89 6.07 5.43
CA PRO A 393 -17.59 7.08 6.22
C PRO A 393 -17.62 6.71 7.72
N MET A 394 -17.70 7.71 8.61
CA MET A 394 -17.59 7.48 10.07
C MET A 394 -18.68 6.57 10.63
N THR A 395 -19.89 6.55 10.06
CA THR A 395 -20.94 5.59 10.44
C THR A 395 -20.55 4.12 10.22
N ARG A 396 -19.49 3.85 9.45
CA ARG A 396 -18.92 2.50 9.29
C ARG A 396 -17.94 2.12 10.38
N TRP A 397 -17.42 3.08 11.14
CA TRP A 397 -16.50 2.79 12.23
C TRP A 397 -17.21 1.97 13.32
N GLU A 398 -16.47 1.05 13.91
CA GLU A 398 -16.95 0.07 14.85
C GLU A 398 -16.35 0.32 16.24
N PRO A 399 -17.07 0.00 17.33
CA PRO A 399 -16.54 0.10 18.69
C PRO A 399 -15.18 -0.60 18.82
N GLY A 400 -14.19 0.07 19.42
CA GLY A 400 -12.83 -0.46 19.57
C GLY A 400 -11.94 -0.27 18.35
N GLU A 401 -12.41 0.42 17.31
CA GLU A 401 -11.68 0.58 16.06
C GLU A 401 -10.60 1.67 16.15
N LEU A 402 -9.37 1.31 15.82
CA LEU A 402 -8.24 2.21 15.60
C LEU A 402 -8.08 2.46 14.10
N VAL A 403 -8.44 3.67 13.67
CA VAL A 403 -8.49 4.10 12.27
C VAL A 403 -7.36 5.08 12.00
N ASP A 404 -6.59 4.86 10.93
CA ASP A 404 -5.57 5.81 10.48
C ASP A 404 -5.72 6.14 9.00
N TYR A 405 -5.65 7.44 8.67
CA TYR A 405 -5.65 7.90 7.28
C TYR A 405 -4.88 9.21 7.14
N ALA A 406 -4.38 9.47 5.92
CA ALA A 406 -3.67 10.69 5.58
C ALA A 406 -4.60 11.73 4.96
N GLN A 407 -4.29 12.99 5.22
CA GLN A 407 -4.84 14.17 4.56
C GLN A 407 -3.70 15.12 4.22
N GLU A 408 -3.90 15.94 3.20
CA GLU A 408 -2.91 16.92 2.75
C GLU A 408 -3.53 18.31 2.72
N VAL A 409 -2.89 19.27 3.39
CA VAL A 409 -3.33 20.67 3.37
C VAL A 409 -2.51 21.44 2.34
N PRO A 410 -3.11 21.98 1.26
CA PRO A 410 -2.39 22.77 0.27
C PRO A 410 -2.02 24.14 0.82
N LEU A 411 -0.78 24.58 0.59
CA LEU A 411 -0.27 25.91 0.98
C LEU A 411 -0.18 26.88 -0.21
N ASP A 412 -1.03 26.68 -1.22
CA ASP A 412 -1.08 27.51 -2.43
C ASP A 412 -1.29 28.99 -2.08
N GLY A 413 -0.31 29.83 -2.41
CA GLY A 413 -0.36 31.27 -2.17
C GLY A 413 -0.28 31.69 -0.69
N VAL A 414 0.06 30.78 0.21
CA VAL A 414 0.28 31.11 1.64
C VAL A 414 1.60 31.87 1.77
N ALA A 415 1.57 33.04 2.41
CA ALA A 415 2.77 33.84 2.64
C ALA A 415 3.73 33.18 3.65
N PRO A 416 5.05 33.42 3.58
CA PRO A 416 5.96 32.96 4.62
C PRO A 416 5.63 33.58 5.99
N GLY A 417 5.55 32.74 7.03
CA GLY A 417 5.20 33.18 8.38
C GLY A 417 5.11 32.02 9.36
N ALA A 418 4.77 32.32 10.62
CA ALA A 418 4.41 31.31 11.60
C ALA A 418 2.89 31.10 11.58
N TYR A 419 2.45 29.85 11.67
CA TYR A 419 1.04 29.49 11.61
C TYR A 419 0.69 28.41 12.63
N THR A 420 -0.60 28.21 12.85
CA THR A 420 -1.13 27.15 13.70
C THR A 420 -1.95 26.19 12.85
N LEU A 421 -1.67 24.89 12.97
CA LEU A 421 -2.49 23.83 12.40
C LEU A 421 -3.60 23.44 13.37
N VAL A 422 -4.85 23.48 12.91
CA VAL A 422 -6.02 23.15 13.73
C VAL A 422 -6.91 22.13 13.02
N LEU A 423 -7.57 21.30 13.83
CA LEU A 423 -8.42 20.19 13.40
C LEU A 423 -9.81 20.35 13.99
N GLY A 424 -10.83 19.88 13.27
CA GLY A 424 -12.11 19.59 13.87
C GLY A 424 -12.98 18.71 12.99
N LEU A 425 -14.15 18.39 13.52
CA LEU A 425 -15.16 17.57 12.88
C LEU A 425 -16.43 18.40 12.73
N TYR A 426 -17.16 18.23 11.63
CA TYR A 426 -18.43 18.91 11.43
C TYR A 426 -19.40 18.07 10.62
N ASP A 427 -20.69 18.27 10.88
CA ASP A 427 -21.76 17.70 10.09
C ASP A 427 -21.98 18.55 8.84
N GLN A 428 -21.86 17.95 7.66
CA GLN A 428 -22.00 18.65 6.39
C GLN A 428 -23.43 19.15 6.13
N GLU A 429 -24.46 18.50 6.68
CA GLU A 429 -25.85 18.91 6.48
C GLU A 429 -26.21 20.13 7.32
N THR A 430 -25.82 20.11 8.59
CA THR A 430 -26.12 21.20 9.54
C THR A 430 -25.06 22.29 9.58
N MET A 431 -23.87 22.04 9.02
CA MET A 431 -22.68 22.89 9.11
C MET A 431 -22.25 23.18 10.55
N GLN A 432 -22.62 22.32 11.50
CA GLN A 432 -22.28 22.44 12.91
C GLN A 432 -21.03 21.61 13.23
N ASN A 433 -20.11 22.21 13.96
CA ASN A 433 -18.94 21.50 14.46
C ASN A 433 -19.36 20.52 15.55
N LEU A 434 -18.78 19.33 15.51
CA LEU A 434 -18.94 18.33 16.56
C LEU A 434 -18.17 18.80 17.79
N ARG A 435 -18.84 18.76 18.94
CA ARG A 435 -18.29 19.31 20.16
C ARG A 435 -17.03 18.57 20.63
N VAL A 436 -16.03 19.32 21.08
CA VAL A 436 -14.85 18.77 21.77
C VAL A 436 -15.17 18.65 23.27
N LEU A 437 -15.07 17.44 23.79
CA LEU A 437 -15.33 17.11 25.20
C LEU A 437 -14.08 17.27 26.06
N ASP A 438 -12.92 16.87 25.53
CA ASP A 438 -11.64 16.95 26.23
C ASP A 438 -10.49 17.11 25.22
N SER A 439 -9.56 18.01 25.50
CA SER A 439 -8.32 18.21 24.75
C SER A 439 -7.45 19.23 25.49
N ALA A 440 -6.13 19.14 25.33
CA ALA A 440 -5.19 20.07 25.96
C ALA A 440 -5.39 21.53 25.49
N PHE A 441 -5.72 21.74 24.21
CA PHE A 441 -5.87 23.07 23.62
C PHE A 441 -7.04 23.10 22.63
N VAL A 442 -8.13 23.75 23.06
CA VAL A 442 -9.34 23.96 22.26
C VAL A 442 -9.51 25.44 21.96
N LEU A 443 -9.65 25.76 20.68
CA LEU A 443 -9.98 27.08 20.16
C LEU A 443 -11.50 27.23 19.99
N PRO A 444 -12.04 28.46 19.91
CA PRO A 444 -13.47 28.70 19.71
C PRO A 444 -14.03 27.94 18.50
N GLY A 445 -15.24 27.39 18.64
CA GLY A 445 -15.90 26.57 17.62
C GLY A 445 -15.39 25.14 17.57
N ASP A 446 -15.03 24.54 18.72
CA ASP A 446 -14.70 23.10 18.82
C ASP A 446 -13.52 22.69 17.91
N ARG A 447 -12.51 23.56 17.83
CA ARG A 447 -11.30 23.36 17.05
C ARG A 447 -10.14 22.95 17.94
N VAL A 448 -9.50 21.84 17.64
CA VAL A 448 -8.34 21.32 18.35
C VAL A 448 -7.06 21.86 17.72
N ARG A 449 -6.18 22.48 18.52
CA ARG A 449 -4.84 22.85 18.06
C ARG A 449 -3.94 21.62 17.98
N LEU A 450 -3.35 21.37 16.81
CA LEU A 450 -2.47 20.22 16.57
C LEU A 450 -0.99 20.56 16.71
N ALA A 451 -0.54 21.62 16.03
CA ALA A 451 0.87 21.99 15.96
C ALA A 451 1.05 23.47 15.57
N ASP A 452 2.24 24.00 15.83
CA ASP A 452 2.71 25.29 15.31
C ASP A 452 3.69 25.04 14.16
N LEU A 453 3.48 25.72 13.04
CA LEU A 453 4.16 25.56 11.75
C LEU A 453 5.04 26.78 11.41
#